data_AF-A0A9E4RVK9-F1
#
_entry.id   AF-A0A9E4RVK9-F1
#
_cell.length_a   1.000
_cell.length_b   1.000
_cell.length_c   1.000
_cell.angle_alpha   90.00
_cell.angle_beta   90.00
_cell.angle_gamma   90.00
#
_symmetry.space_group_name_H-M   'P 1'
#
loop_
_entity.id
_entity.type
_entity.pdbx_description
1 polymer ?
#
loop_
_entity_poly.entity_id
_entity_poly.type
_entity_poly.pdbx_seq_one_letter_code
_entity_poly.pdbx_strand_id
1 'polypeptide(L)'
;MVRYNPFFWILKAAIFFGERRLQVNGGVIRSVADGRRDNRFWLATRYFSWRKFWNVVRVEFQLRFARRIIWGSPYEWEIDTTNICQLKCPLCHTGKGTIHRDQGVMDFDLFTKIVDQIKHSCVWLTLYSWGEPFLNQRVHEYIEYAHKQKIATIISSNLNKPLTPEMAEQVIRSGLDVMIVSLDGVTQDVYEIYRVNGHLDRVLDNLRLLDRKKRELGSKTPHIEWQFIVMRQNEHQMDEARALAGELGVDSLVFKKVDFPHGENDLAEAERWLPRQHPEYLRTDPFNKPYQEDGQVCWRLWRTAVVNWDGGFAPCCYLTDKTQDFGDLNVSSVKEIWNNDKYTTARALYKKDFVPTEWIGCLDCSVYQGSRAARRRGPVDLHPEPVVLQVNGAKPVNKNGPNDASKLPGSERVYASQNGQVENITKAKTEEPV
;
A
#
# COMPACT_ATOMS: atom_id res chain seq x y z
N MET A 1 18.70 -0.01 26.41
CA MET A 1 20.11 0.44 26.30
C MET A 1 20.37 1.40 25.12
N VAL A 2 19.36 2.13 24.62
CA VAL A 2 19.51 3.15 23.55
C VAL A 2 19.36 4.59 24.09
N ARG A 3 18.91 4.74 25.35
CA ARG A 3 18.69 6.05 26.01
C ARG A 3 19.97 6.85 26.32
N TYR A 4 21.16 6.26 26.20
CA TYR A 4 22.44 6.88 26.57
C TYR A 4 23.52 6.79 25.47
N ASN A 5 23.14 6.81 24.19
CA ASN A 5 24.13 7.00 23.13
C ASN A 5 24.30 8.52 22.86
N PRO A 6 25.45 9.15 23.14
CA PRO A 6 25.64 10.58 22.89
C PRO A 6 25.51 10.94 21.39
N PHE A 7 25.77 10.00 20.47
CA PHE A 7 25.50 10.20 19.04
C PHE A 7 24.01 10.32 18.72
N PHE A 8 23.13 9.67 19.50
CA PHE A 8 21.67 9.79 19.35
C PHE A 8 21.22 11.23 19.61
N TRP A 9 21.77 11.87 20.65
CA TRP A 9 21.45 13.26 20.96
C TRP A 9 22.10 14.24 20.00
N ILE A 10 23.32 13.98 19.53
CA ILE A 10 24.00 14.83 18.54
C ILE A 10 23.29 14.77 17.18
N LEU A 11 22.87 13.60 16.71
CA LEU A 11 22.15 13.46 15.45
C LEU A 11 20.73 14.05 15.55
N LYS A 12 20.02 13.80 16.65
CA LYS A 12 18.70 14.40 16.91
C LYS A 12 18.80 15.92 17.03
N ALA A 13 19.85 16.45 17.69
CA ALA A 13 20.11 17.88 17.79
C ALA A 13 20.54 18.49 16.44
N ALA A 14 21.39 17.82 15.65
CA ALA A 14 21.79 18.31 14.34
C ALA A 14 20.60 18.37 13.36
N ILE A 15 19.72 17.37 13.41
CA ILE A 15 18.46 17.35 12.65
C ILE A 15 17.52 18.46 13.16
N PHE A 16 17.33 18.59 14.48
CA PHE A 16 16.43 19.59 15.08
C PHE A 16 16.91 21.04 14.91
N PHE A 17 18.22 21.31 15.04
CA PHE A 17 18.80 22.63 14.80
C PHE A 17 18.89 22.95 13.32
N GLY A 18 19.08 21.94 12.46
CA GLY A 18 18.90 22.06 11.01
C GLY A 18 17.48 22.47 10.65
N GLU A 19 16.46 21.82 11.22
CA GLU A 19 15.03 22.10 11.03
C GLU A 19 14.62 23.53 11.43
N ARG A 20 15.19 24.09 12.52
CA ARG A 20 14.84 25.45 12.98
C ARG A 20 15.40 26.58 12.10
N ARG A 21 16.52 26.35 11.39
CA ARG A 21 17.12 27.33 10.46
C ARG A 21 16.73 27.09 8.99
N LEU A 22 16.28 25.89 8.66
CA LEU A 22 15.81 25.50 7.34
C LEU A 22 14.29 25.27 7.39
N GLN A 23 13.50 26.32 7.17
CA GLN A 23 12.11 26.12 6.73
C GLN A 23 12.14 25.52 5.32
N VAL A 24 12.22 24.19 5.26
CA VAL A 24 12.32 23.41 4.02
C VAL A 24 10.93 23.27 3.39
N ASN A 25 10.83 23.67 2.12
CA ASN A 25 9.85 23.22 1.14
C ASN A 25 9.41 21.78 1.42
N GLY A 26 8.15 21.62 1.79
CA GLY A 26 7.51 20.32 1.78
C GLY A 26 8.12 19.38 2.76
N GLY A 27 7.93 19.74 4.02
CA GLY A 27 8.09 18.95 5.22
C GLY A 27 8.59 17.53 5.08
N VAL A 28 9.87 17.36 4.75
CA VAL A 28 10.60 16.11 5.02
C VAL A 28 10.38 15.62 6.46
N ILE A 29 9.97 16.50 7.38
CA ILE A 29 9.51 16.17 8.74
C ILE A 29 8.32 17.09 9.14
N ARG A 30 7.21 17.11 8.38
CA ARG A 30 5.90 17.61 8.88
C ARG A 30 4.76 16.60 8.81
N SER A 31 4.97 15.41 8.23
CA SER A 31 4.11 14.23 8.44
C SER A 31 4.27 13.59 9.83
N VAL A 32 4.95 14.28 10.75
CA VAL A 32 5.44 13.77 12.03
C VAL A 32 4.89 14.58 13.22
N ALA A 33 3.66 15.06 13.09
CA ALA A 33 2.94 15.78 14.15
C ALA A 33 2.01 14.90 15.01
N ASP A 34 1.71 13.66 14.60
CA ASP A 34 0.87 12.75 15.40
C ASP A 34 1.58 11.40 15.63
N GLY A 35 2.02 11.15 16.87
CA GLY A 35 2.24 9.84 17.50
C GLY A 35 3.31 8.88 16.97
N ARG A 36 3.73 8.95 15.69
CA ARG A 36 4.68 7.98 15.10
C ARG A 36 6.17 8.30 15.31
N ARG A 37 6.51 9.49 15.81
CA ARG A 37 7.90 10.04 15.80
C ARG A 37 8.90 9.21 16.59
N ASP A 38 8.51 8.61 17.70
CA ASP A 38 9.47 8.03 18.64
C ASP A 38 9.72 6.50 18.46
N ASN A 39 8.82 5.76 17.81
CA ASN A 39 8.90 4.28 17.85
C ASN A 39 9.74 3.63 16.74
N ARG A 40 9.96 4.29 15.59
CA ARG A 40 10.67 3.65 14.44
C ARG A 40 12.02 4.25 14.08
N PHE A 41 12.40 5.41 14.60
CA PHE A 41 13.75 5.96 14.40
C PHE A 41 14.83 5.01 14.91
N TRP A 42 14.51 4.24 15.97
CA TRP A 42 15.41 3.20 16.46
C TRP A 42 15.72 2.14 15.40
N LEU A 43 14.78 1.78 14.51
CA LEU A 43 15.03 0.82 13.42
C LEU A 43 16.15 1.32 12.50
N ALA A 44 16.15 2.63 12.20
CA ALA A 44 17.21 3.25 11.39
C ALA A 44 18.58 3.22 12.10
N THR A 45 18.60 3.23 13.43
CA THR A 45 19.83 3.14 14.22
C THR A 45 20.29 1.70 14.51
N ARG A 46 19.36 0.73 14.52
CA ARG A 46 19.64 -0.67 14.90
C ARG A 46 20.69 -1.31 14.00
N TYR A 47 20.57 -1.08 12.70
CA TYR A 47 21.52 -1.57 11.68
C TYR A 47 22.19 -0.42 10.93
N PHE A 48 22.57 0.62 11.67
CA PHE A 48 23.25 1.77 11.11
C PHE A 48 24.54 1.36 10.37
N SER A 49 24.78 1.99 9.22
CA SER A 49 26.08 1.95 8.55
C SER A 49 26.33 3.27 7.82
N TRP A 50 27.60 3.63 7.65
CA TRP A 50 27.98 4.82 6.88
C TRP A 50 27.49 4.76 5.43
N ARG A 51 27.39 3.57 4.82
CA ARG A 51 26.86 3.41 3.46
C ARG A 51 25.38 3.81 3.38
N LYS A 52 24.56 3.33 4.32
CA LYS A 52 23.14 3.68 4.41
C LYS A 52 22.96 5.17 4.70
N PHE A 53 23.73 5.70 5.65
CA PHE A 53 23.70 7.14 5.98
C PHE A 53 23.96 8.02 4.77
N TRP A 54 25.06 7.77 4.06
CA TRP A 54 25.40 8.57 2.87
C TRP A 54 24.41 8.35 1.72
N ASN A 55 23.80 7.16 1.61
CA ASN A 55 22.71 6.93 0.67
C ASN A 55 21.49 7.82 0.98
N VAL A 56 21.04 7.87 2.25
CA VAL A 56 19.95 8.75 2.68
C VAL A 56 20.27 10.20 2.39
N VAL A 57 21.45 10.69 2.78
CA VAL A 57 21.88 12.08 2.51
C VAL A 57 21.85 12.39 1.01
N ARG A 58 22.31 11.48 0.16
CA ARG A 58 22.27 11.65 -1.30
C ARG A 58 20.84 11.71 -1.83
N VAL A 59 19.98 10.78 -1.41
CA VAL A 59 18.57 10.74 -1.85
C VAL A 59 17.84 12.02 -1.45
N GLU A 60 17.99 12.47 -0.20
CA GLU A 60 17.37 13.70 0.29
C GLU A 60 17.86 14.94 -0.47
N PHE A 61 19.17 15.02 -0.73
CA PHE A 61 19.73 16.10 -1.54
C PHE A 61 19.15 16.06 -2.97
N GLN A 62 19.06 14.89 -3.59
CA GLN A 62 18.54 14.75 -4.96
C GLN A 62 17.04 15.03 -5.06
N LEU A 63 16.26 14.65 -4.04
CA LEU A 63 14.85 14.98 -3.88
C LEU A 63 14.64 16.49 -3.73
N ARG A 64 15.47 17.17 -2.92
CA ARG A 64 15.40 18.63 -2.71
C ARG A 64 15.53 19.44 -3.99
N PHE A 65 16.21 18.90 -5.01
CA PHE A 65 16.37 19.50 -6.33
C PHE A 65 15.52 18.80 -7.41
N ALA A 66 14.59 17.93 -7.03
CA ALA A 66 13.71 17.17 -7.93
C ALA A 66 14.47 16.56 -9.13
N ARG A 67 15.63 15.94 -8.87
CA ARG A 67 16.44 15.31 -9.92
C ARG A 67 15.73 14.09 -10.49
N ARG A 68 15.68 14.00 -11.83
CA ARG A 68 15.05 12.88 -12.56
C ARG A 68 15.88 11.60 -12.50
N ILE A 69 17.17 11.73 -12.77
CA ILE A 69 18.13 10.63 -12.65
C ILE A 69 18.85 10.81 -11.32
N ILE A 70 18.81 9.76 -10.49
CA ILE A 70 19.39 9.79 -9.16
C ILE A 70 20.42 8.70 -8.96
N TRP A 71 21.35 8.95 -8.05
CA TRP A 71 22.53 8.11 -7.81
C TRP A 71 22.39 7.37 -6.48
N GLY A 72 21.57 7.91 -5.57
CA GLY A 72 21.07 7.16 -4.43
C GLY A 72 20.08 6.09 -4.85
N SER A 73 20.04 5.02 -4.07
CA SER A 73 19.07 3.93 -4.14
C SER A 73 17.96 4.21 -3.12
N PRO A 74 16.72 3.71 -3.32
CA PRO A 74 15.69 3.82 -2.28
C PRO A 74 16.23 3.26 -0.96
N TYR A 75 15.83 3.87 0.13
CA TYR A 75 16.26 3.47 1.47
C TYR A 75 15.11 2.94 2.32
N GLU A 76 13.87 3.05 1.85
CA GLU A 76 12.68 2.40 2.40
C GLU A 76 12.16 1.42 1.37
N TRP A 77 11.98 0.16 1.76
CA TRP A 77 11.56 -0.87 0.82
C TRP A 77 10.31 -1.58 1.31
N GLU A 78 9.44 -1.92 0.38
CA GLU A 78 8.31 -2.80 0.58
C GLU A 78 8.48 -3.99 -0.36
N ILE A 79 8.46 -5.21 0.16
CA ILE A 79 8.49 -6.43 -0.64
C ILE A 79 7.30 -7.26 -0.19
N ASP A 80 6.32 -7.41 -1.09
CA ASP A 80 5.13 -8.21 -0.81
C ASP A 80 5.50 -9.69 -0.92
N THR A 81 5.55 -10.36 0.24
CA THR A 81 5.90 -11.79 0.28
C THR A 81 4.79 -12.67 -0.28
N THR A 82 3.55 -12.18 -0.28
CA THR A 82 2.37 -12.78 -0.90
C THR A 82 1.26 -11.74 -0.96
N ASN A 83 0.44 -11.75 -2.02
CA ASN A 83 -0.79 -10.96 -2.10
C ASN A 83 -2.05 -11.73 -1.67
N ILE A 84 -1.89 -12.95 -1.15
CA ILE A 84 -2.99 -13.79 -0.70
C ILE A 84 -3.43 -13.30 0.68
N CYS A 85 -4.74 -13.16 0.88
CA CYS A 85 -5.33 -12.86 2.18
C CYS A 85 -6.64 -13.63 2.35
N GLN A 86 -6.85 -14.19 3.54
CA GLN A 86 -8.05 -14.94 3.91
C GLN A 86 -9.24 -14.06 4.29
N LEU A 87 -8.99 -12.77 4.58
CA LEU A 87 -10.03 -11.80 4.94
C LEU A 87 -10.54 -11.03 3.71
N LYS A 88 -11.76 -10.49 3.82
CA LYS A 88 -12.42 -9.71 2.76
C LYS A 88 -12.77 -8.28 3.21
N CYS A 89 -11.76 -7.56 3.69
CA CYS A 89 -11.95 -6.22 4.27
C CYS A 89 -12.52 -5.23 3.22
N PRO A 90 -13.63 -4.52 3.49
CA PRO A 90 -14.34 -3.71 2.48
C PRO A 90 -13.54 -2.59 1.82
N LEU A 91 -12.58 -1.99 2.53
CA LEU A 91 -11.74 -0.90 2.01
C LEU A 91 -10.33 -1.36 1.56
N CYS A 92 -10.05 -2.66 1.56
CA CYS A 92 -8.77 -3.23 1.14
C CYS A 92 -8.83 -3.72 -0.31
N HIS A 93 -7.84 -3.41 -1.14
CA HIS A 93 -7.82 -3.86 -2.54
C HIS A 93 -7.92 -5.40 -2.69
N THR A 94 -7.27 -6.17 -1.82
CA THR A 94 -7.39 -7.64 -1.80
C THR A 94 -8.79 -8.11 -1.39
N GLY A 95 -9.43 -7.38 -0.46
CA GLY A 95 -10.79 -7.69 -0.02
C GLY A 95 -11.82 -7.42 -1.10
N LYS A 96 -11.66 -6.29 -1.82
CA LYS A 96 -12.50 -5.88 -2.94
C LYS A 96 -12.24 -6.66 -4.24
N GLY A 97 -11.09 -7.33 -4.36
CA GLY A 97 -10.69 -8.01 -5.60
C GLY A 97 -10.27 -7.05 -6.71
N THR A 98 -9.78 -5.86 -6.36
CA THR A 98 -9.36 -4.82 -7.33
C THR A 98 -7.85 -4.86 -7.62
N ILE A 99 -7.17 -5.94 -7.26
CA ILE A 99 -5.75 -6.12 -7.60
C ILE A 99 -5.72 -6.96 -8.87
N HIS A 100 -5.35 -6.35 -9.99
CA HIS A 100 -5.22 -7.04 -11.28
C HIS A 100 -3.81 -7.63 -11.44
N ARG A 101 -3.52 -8.64 -10.62
CA ARG A 101 -2.35 -9.52 -10.72
C ARG A 101 -2.71 -10.90 -10.15
N ASP A 102 -2.05 -11.94 -10.63
CA ASP A 102 -2.28 -13.29 -10.13
C ASP A 102 -2.00 -13.39 -8.63
N GLN A 103 -2.59 -14.38 -7.96
CA GLN A 103 -2.33 -14.65 -6.55
C GLN A 103 -1.14 -15.59 -6.40
N GLY A 104 -0.24 -15.28 -5.48
CA GLY A 104 0.95 -16.11 -5.27
C GLY A 104 1.78 -15.73 -4.06
N VAL A 105 2.86 -16.47 -3.90
CA VAL A 105 3.89 -16.26 -2.87
C VAL A 105 5.19 -16.00 -3.61
N MET A 106 5.96 -15.02 -3.14
CA MET A 106 7.26 -14.71 -3.72
C MET A 106 8.18 -15.94 -3.67
N ASP A 107 9.03 -16.08 -4.68
CA ASP A 107 10.11 -17.06 -4.64
C ASP A 107 11.25 -16.58 -3.72
N PHE A 108 11.77 -17.48 -2.89
CA PHE A 108 12.79 -17.12 -1.91
C PHE A 108 14.12 -16.74 -2.56
N ASP A 109 14.49 -17.35 -3.69
CA ASP A 109 15.73 -17.02 -4.39
C ASP A 109 15.61 -15.64 -5.05
N LEU A 110 14.44 -15.30 -5.59
CA LEU A 110 14.16 -13.92 -6.03
C LEU A 110 14.31 -12.94 -4.86
N PHE A 111 13.69 -13.22 -3.71
CA PHE A 111 13.79 -12.35 -2.53
C PHE A 111 15.26 -12.11 -2.10
N THR A 112 16.06 -13.17 -1.99
CA THR A 112 17.46 -13.05 -1.58
C THR A 112 18.29 -12.23 -2.57
N LYS A 113 18.11 -12.45 -3.89
CA LYS A 113 18.73 -11.64 -4.95
C LYS A 113 18.38 -10.16 -4.85
N ILE A 114 17.16 -9.83 -4.45
CA ILE A 114 16.72 -8.44 -4.28
C ILE A 114 17.38 -7.84 -3.05
N VAL A 115 17.31 -8.53 -1.91
CA VAL A 115 17.90 -8.08 -0.64
C VAL A 115 19.40 -7.84 -0.80
N ASP A 116 20.11 -8.70 -1.52
CA ASP A 116 21.54 -8.55 -1.79
C ASP A 116 21.88 -7.27 -2.59
N GLN A 117 20.99 -6.83 -3.48
CA GLN A 117 21.15 -5.58 -4.23
C GLN A 117 20.93 -4.33 -3.36
N ILE A 118 20.09 -4.41 -2.32
CA ILE A 118 19.65 -3.25 -1.54
C ILE A 118 20.26 -3.16 -0.14
N LYS A 119 20.95 -4.19 0.36
CA LYS A 119 21.46 -4.25 1.75
C LYS A 119 22.33 -3.08 2.21
N HIS A 120 22.99 -2.39 1.29
CA HIS A 120 23.82 -1.22 1.60
C HIS A 120 23.08 0.13 1.56
N SER A 121 21.85 0.17 1.05
CA SER A 121 21.01 1.37 0.96
C SER A 121 19.75 1.28 1.82
N CYS A 122 19.18 0.08 1.97
CA CYS A 122 17.93 -0.18 2.67
C CYS A 122 18.09 -0.02 4.18
N VAL A 123 17.34 0.92 4.75
CA VAL A 123 17.29 1.21 6.19
C VAL A 123 16.31 0.28 6.88
N TRP A 124 15.10 0.16 6.32
CA TRP A 124 14.10 -0.82 6.75
C TRP A 124 13.36 -1.41 5.56
N LEU A 125 12.92 -2.65 5.75
CA LEU A 125 12.21 -3.47 4.80
C LEU A 125 10.86 -3.89 5.39
N THR A 126 9.80 -3.46 4.74
CA THR A 126 8.45 -3.90 5.01
C THR A 126 8.16 -5.15 4.17
N LEU A 127 7.74 -6.23 4.82
CA LEU A 127 7.50 -7.54 4.20
C LEU A 127 6.01 -7.82 3.99
N TYR A 128 5.26 -6.78 3.61
CA TYR A 128 3.83 -6.85 3.30
C TYR A 128 3.45 -5.71 2.36
N SER A 129 2.50 -5.95 1.47
CA SER A 129 1.73 -4.91 0.80
C SER A 129 0.24 -5.13 1.04
N TRP A 130 -0.39 -6.02 0.27
CA TRP A 130 -1.84 -6.24 0.31
C TRP A 130 -2.25 -7.67 0.73
N GLY A 131 -1.31 -8.58 0.95
CA GLY A 131 -1.60 -9.92 1.47
C GLY A 131 -1.45 -10.07 2.99
N GLU A 132 -1.57 -11.32 3.45
CA GLU A 132 -1.33 -11.74 4.83
C GLU A 132 0.03 -12.47 4.92
N PRO A 133 1.05 -11.87 5.56
CA PRO A 133 2.40 -12.44 5.61
C PRO A 133 2.45 -13.87 6.16
N PHE A 134 1.60 -14.24 7.11
CA PHE A 134 1.60 -15.61 7.65
C PHE A 134 1.05 -16.67 6.68
N LEU A 135 0.40 -16.28 5.58
CA LEU A 135 0.05 -17.23 4.52
C LEU A 135 1.25 -17.65 3.66
N ASN A 136 2.35 -16.88 3.69
CA ASN A 136 3.66 -17.40 3.29
C ASN A 136 4.23 -18.28 4.42
N GLN A 137 4.21 -19.60 4.22
CA GLN A 137 4.70 -20.58 5.20
C GLN A 137 6.17 -20.38 5.58
N ARG A 138 6.95 -19.74 4.70
CA ARG A 138 8.39 -19.48 4.87
C ARG A 138 8.69 -18.05 5.33
N VAL A 139 7.70 -17.25 5.75
CA VAL A 139 7.91 -15.82 6.12
C VAL A 139 9.04 -15.60 7.13
N HIS A 140 9.24 -16.54 8.06
CA HIS A 140 10.35 -16.48 9.03
C HIS A 140 11.73 -16.56 8.36
N GLU A 141 11.89 -17.30 7.26
CA GLU A 141 13.15 -17.38 6.50
C GLU A 141 13.45 -16.07 5.78
N TYR A 142 12.41 -15.38 5.27
CA TYR A 142 12.53 -14.06 4.63
C TYR A 142 13.04 -13.03 5.64
N ILE A 143 12.42 -13.03 6.82
CA ILE A 143 12.83 -12.16 7.93
C ILE A 143 14.27 -12.47 8.34
N GLU A 144 14.59 -13.75 8.55
CA GLU A 144 15.91 -14.19 9.00
C GLU A 144 17.00 -13.79 8.00
N TYR A 145 16.74 -13.93 6.71
CA TYR A 145 17.69 -13.54 5.67
C TYR A 145 17.94 -12.01 5.69
N ALA A 146 16.90 -11.19 5.73
CA ALA A 146 17.04 -9.74 5.82
C ALA A 146 17.76 -9.30 7.12
N HIS A 147 17.45 -9.96 8.24
CA HIS A 147 18.12 -9.75 9.53
C HIS A 147 19.63 -10.05 9.44
N LYS A 148 20.02 -11.17 8.80
CA LYS A 148 21.44 -11.51 8.55
C LYS A 148 22.15 -10.46 7.70
N GLN A 149 21.46 -9.85 6.73
CA GLN A 149 21.96 -8.74 5.93
C GLN A 149 21.92 -7.38 6.64
N LYS A 150 21.62 -7.35 7.95
CA LYS A 150 21.53 -6.14 8.77
C LYS A 150 20.50 -5.15 8.22
N ILE A 151 19.31 -5.63 7.89
CA ILE A 151 18.16 -4.81 7.49
C ILE A 151 17.06 -4.99 8.53
N ALA A 152 16.47 -3.88 8.99
CA ALA A 152 15.35 -3.93 9.91
C ALA A 152 14.08 -4.37 9.18
N THR A 153 13.28 -5.25 9.78
CA THR A 153 12.11 -5.86 9.15
C THR A 153 10.81 -5.52 9.87
N ILE A 154 9.77 -5.28 9.09
CA ILE A 154 8.42 -4.98 9.58
C ILE A 154 7.42 -5.86 8.83
N ILE A 155 6.57 -6.58 9.56
CA ILE A 155 5.37 -7.22 9.00
C ILE A 155 4.11 -6.53 9.53
N SER A 156 3.01 -6.62 8.78
CA SER A 156 1.67 -6.26 9.23
C SER A 156 0.74 -7.41 8.92
N SER A 157 0.12 -7.95 9.96
CA SER A 157 -0.70 -9.15 9.88
C SER A 157 -2.06 -8.89 10.49
N ASN A 158 -3.10 -9.46 9.89
CA ASN A 158 -4.41 -9.62 10.50
C ASN A 158 -4.42 -10.70 11.58
N LEU A 159 -3.38 -11.53 11.66
CA LEU A 159 -3.14 -12.57 12.66
C LEU A 159 -4.26 -13.60 12.81
N ASN A 160 -5.08 -13.79 11.77
CA ASN A 160 -6.21 -14.74 11.79
C ASN A 160 -5.81 -16.17 11.44
N LYS A 161 -4.62 -16.40 10.88
CA LYS A 161 -4.07 -17.74 10.73
C LYS A 161 -3.68 -18.24 12.13
N PRO A 162 -4.23 -19.36 12.62
CA PRO A 162 -3.79 -19.94 13.88
C PRO A 162 -2.28 -20.20 13.87
N LEU A 163 -1.58 -19.70 14.88
CA LEU A 163 -0.16 -19.91 15.04
C LEU A 163 0.08 -21.13 15.94
N THR A 164 0.99 -22.01 15.52
CA THR A 164 1.51 -23.04 16.42
C THR A 164 2.62 -22.45 17.31
N PRO A 165 2.93 -23.07 18.46
CA PRO A 165 4.06 -22.66 19.29
C PRO A 165 5.38 -22.59 18.52
N GLU A 166 5.59 -23.51 17.58
CA GLU A 166 6.78 -23.58 16.73
C GLU A 166 6.84 -22.40 15.76
N MET A 167 5.72 -22.07 15.10
CA MET A 167 5.65 -20.91 14.20
C MET A 167 5.92 -19.60 14.94
N ALA A 168 5.32 -19.43 16.13
CA ALA A 168 5.54 -18.26 16.97
C ALA A 168 7.02 -18.13 17.37
N GLU A 169 7.65 -19.24 17.79
CA GLU A 169 9.07 -19.27 18.11
C GLU A 169 9.97 -18.98 16.89
N GLN A 170 9.67 -19.55 15.73
CA GLN A 170 10.40 -19.30 14.47
C GLN A 170 10.39 -17.81 14.12
N VAL A 171 9.23 -17.16 14.19
CA VAL A 171 9.10 -15.73 13.87
C VAL A 171 9.87 -14.88 14.88
N ILE A 172 9.81 -15.20 16.17
CA ILE A 172 10.58 -14.48 17.19
C ILE A 172 12.09 -14.64 16.97
N ARG A 173 12.56 -15.86 16.69
CA ARG A 173 13.97 -16.18 16.47
C ARG A 173 14.52 -15.66 15.14
N SER A 174 13.67 -15.46 14.14
CA SER A 174 14.07 -14.90 12.84
C SER A 174 14.68 -13.50 12.94
N GLY A 175 14.48 -12.80 14.06
CA GLY A 175 15.00 -11.45 14.26
C GLY A 175 14.07 -10.36 13.75
N LEU A 176 12.78 -10.67 13.57
CA LEU A 176 11.74 -9.70 13.23
C LEU A 176 11.78 -8.51 14.19
N ASP A 177 11.83 -7.29 13.67
CA ASP A 177 11.94 -6.09 14.51
C ASP A 177 10.58 -5.57 14.95
N VAL A 178 9.60 -5.53 14.05
CA VAL A 178 8.25 -5.02 14.33
C VAL A 178 7.20 -5.92 13.72
N MET A 179 6.22 -6.30 14.54
CA MET A 179 4.99 -6.96 14.12
C MET A 179 3.84 -6.01 14.34
N ILE A 180 3.25 -5.52 13.25
CA ILE A 180 1.99 -4.79 13.31
C ILE A 180 0.86 -5.81 13.31
N VAL A 181 -0.07 -5.66 14.25
CA VAL A 181 -1.30 -6.46 14.31
C VAL A 181 -2.49 -5.58 14.01
N SER A 182 -3.19 -5.95 12.94
CA SER A 182 -4.34 -5.26 12.38
C SER A 182 -5.63 -5.80 13.01
N LEU A 183 -6.16 -5.09 14.02
CA LEU A 183 -7.28 -5.55 14.85
C LEU A 183 -8.24 -4.38 15.10
N ASP A 184 -9.43 -4.42 14.52
CA ASP A 184 -10.34 -3.26 14.42
C ASP A 184 -11.67 -3.46 15.17
N GLY A 185 -11.63 -4.12 16.32
CA GLY A 185 -12.77 -4.34 17.20
C GLY A 185 -12.36 -5.17 18.42
N VAL A 186 -13.09 -5.06 19.53
CA VAL A 186 -12.85 -5.83 20.77
C VAL A 186 -13.96 -6.85 21.07
N THR A 187 -15.02 -6.85 20.26
CA THR A 187 -16.06 -7.87 20.25
C THR A 187 -16.19 -8.44 18.84
N GLN A 188 -16.60 -9.71 18.71
CA GLN A 188 -16.66 -10.40 17.41
C GLN A 188 -17.60 -9.70 16.43
N ASP A 189 -18.78 -9.28 16.91
CA ASP A 189 -19.82 -8.62 16.13
C ASP A 189 -19.37 -7.28 15.55
N VAL A 190 -18.55 -6.50 16.27
CA VAL A 190 -17.99 -5.25 15.74
C VAL A 190 -16.80 -5.52 14.83
N TYR A 191 -15.92 -6.44 15.23
CA TYR A 191 -14.71 -6.79 14.51
C TYR A 191 -15.00 -7.30 13.09
N GLU A 192 -15.98 -8.19 12.93
CA GLU A 192 -16.28 -8.85 11.66
C GLU A 192 -16.94 -7.94 10.62
N ILE A 193 -17.50 -6.78 11.03
CA ILE A 193 -18.08 -5.80 10.10
C ILE A 193 -17.04 -5.31 9.11
N TYR A 194 -15.82 -5.00 9.59
CA TYR A 194 -14.72 -4.58 8.73
C TYR A 194 -13.80 -5.74 8.37
N ARG A 195 -13.47 -6.60 9.34
CA ARG A 195 -12.57 -7.75 9.12
C ARG A 195 -13.38 -8.98 8.72
N VAL A 196 -14.07 -8.89 7.59
CA VAL A 196 -14.95 -9.96 7.07
C VAL A 196 -14.18 -11.28 6.96
N ASN A 197 -14.81 -12.37 7.43
CA ASN A 197 -14.25 -13.71 7.67
C ASN A 197 -13.21 -13.81 8.80
N GLY A 198 -13.09 -12.75 9.60
CA GLY A 198 -12.19 -12.71 10.74
C GLY A 198 -12.81 -13.32 12.00
N HIS A 199 -11.95 -13.94 12.80
CA HIS A 199 -12.27 -14.52 14.08
C HIS A 199 -11.41 -13.86 15.16
N LEU A 200 -12.04 -13.05 15.99
CA LEU A 200 -11.39 -12.24 17.02
C LEU A 200 -10.64 -13.11 18.03
N ASP A 201 -11.26 -14.20 18.49
CA ASP A 201 -10.66 -15.18 19.41
C ASP A 201 -9.30 -15.68 18.92
N ARG A 202 -9.17 -16.01 17.63
CA ARG A 202 -7.90 -16.45 17.03
C ARG A 202 -6.82 -15.38 17.11
N VAL A 203 -7.17 -14.13 16.85
CA VAL A 203 -6.23 -13.01 16.93
C VAL A 203 -5.74 -12.82 18.37
N LEU A 204 -6.65 -12.85 19.33
CA LEU A 204 -6.33 -12.70 20.76
C LEU A 204 -5.46 -13.85 21.27
N ASP A 205 -5.77 -15.09 20.88
CA ASP A 205 -5.00 -16.27 21.28
C ASP A 205 -3.61 -16.29 20.67
N ASN A 206 -3.47 -15.88 19.40
CA ASN A 206 -2.19 -15.71 18.74
C ASN A 206 -1.34 -14.62 19.41
N LEU A 207 -1.93 -13.49 19.80
CA LEU A 207 -1.24 -12.44 20.54
C LEU A 207 -0.73 -12.94 21.90
N ARG A 208 -1.57 -13.65 22.65
CA ARG A 208 -1.17 -14.26 23.94
C ARG A 208 -0.05 -15.29 23.77
N LEU A 209 -0.12 -16.10 22.71
CA LEU A 209 0.93 -17.07 22.38
C LEU A 209 2.26 -16.35 22.07
N LEU A 210 2.23 -15.29 21.27
CA LEU A 210 3.42 -14.49 20.92
C LEU A 210 4.03 -13.81 22.15
N ASP A 211 3.23 -13.17 23.02
CA ASP A 211 3.72 -12.56 24.27
C ASP A 211 4.37 -13.63 25.18
N ARG A 212 3.68 -14.75 25.40
CA ARG A 212 4.22 -15.87 26.20
C ARG A 212 5.55 -16.36 25.63
N LYS A 213 5.63 -16.61 24.31
CA LYS A 213 6.86 -17.08 23.66
C LYS A 213 7.98 -16.04 23.70
N LYS A 214 7.69 -14.75 23.55
CA LYS A 214 8.68 -13.68 23.73
C LYS A 214 9.28 -13.72 25.13
N ARG A 215 8.45 -13.89 26.17
CA ARG A 215 8.88 -13.99 27.57
C ARG A 215 9.73 -15.24 27.84
N GLU A 216 9.27 -16.41 27.38
CA GLU A 216 10.01 -17.68 27.47
C GLU A 216 11.41 -17.59 26.85
N LEU A 217 11.52 -16.93 25.69
CA LEU A 217 12.78 -16.75 24.97
C LEU A 217 13.62 -15.56 25.48
N GLY A 218 13.12 -14.78 26.44
CA GLY A 218 13.77 -13.54 26.89
C GLY A 218 13.94 -12.50 25.77
N SER A 219 13.12 -12.57 24.72
CA SER A 219 13.27 -11.73 23.53
C SER A 219 12.58 -10.38 23.71
N LYS A 220 13.27 -9.31 23.31
CA LYS A 220 12.71 -7.94 23.25
C LYS A 220 12.04 -7.63 21.91
N THR A 221 12.22 -8.50 20.93
CA THR A 221 11.69 -8.35 19.58
C THR A 221 10.85 -9.59 19.20
N PRO A 222 9.85 -9.44 18.32
CA PRO A 222 9.42 -8.19 17.68
C PRO A 222 8.73 -7.23 18.64
N HIS A 223 8.80 -5.93 18.37
CA HIS A 223 7.90 -4.93 18.95
C HIS A 223 6.51 -5.16 18.35
N ILE A 224 5.54 -5.53 19.18
CA ILE A 224 4.17 -5.83 18.78
C ILE A 224 3.34 -4.54 18.86
N GLU A 225 2.98 -4.00 17.70
CA GLU A 225 2.17 -2.79 17.56
C GLU A 225 0.75 -3.15 17.11
N TRP A 226 -0.23 -3.03 18.00
CA TRP A 226 -1.63 -3.12 17.62
C TRP A 226 -2.04 -1.82 16.90
N GLN A 227 -2.45 -1.92 15.64
CA GLN A 227 -3.10 -0.86 14.90
C GLN A 227 -4.62 -1.08 14.83
N PHE A 228 -5.36 -0.04 15.20
CA PHE A 228 -6.82 0.01 15.23
C PHE A 228 -7.29 1.16 14.35
N ILE A 229 -7.99 0.87 13.25
CA ILE A 229 -8.61 1.86 12.38
C ILE A 229 -9.89 2.33 13.04
N VAL A 230 -9.94 3.61 13.40
CA VAL A 230 -11.11 4.23 14.04
C VAL A 230 -12.16 4.48 12.96
N MET A 231 -13.23 3.69 13.02
CA MET A 231 -14.38 3.73 12.12
C MET A 231 -15.64 3.98 12.94
N ARG A 232 -16.70 4.43 12.27
CA ARG A 232 -18.02 4.63 12.88
C ARG A 232 -18.51 3.41 13.68
N GLN A 233 -18.20 2.21 13.20
CA GLN A 233 -18.65 0.95 13.77
C GLN A 233 -17.95 0.60 15.08
N ASN A 234 -16.73 1.09 15.30
CA ASN A 234 -15.88 0.65 16.41
C ASN A 234 -15.35 1.79 17.28
N GLU A 235 -15.64 3.05 16.94
CA GLU A 235 -15.14 4.23 17.65
C GLU A 235 -15.54 4.26 19.14
N HIS A 236 -16.68 3.65 19.47
CA HIS A 236 -17.14 3.51 20.85
C HIS A 236 -16.31 2.52 21.68
N GLN A 237 -15.53 1.63 21.05
CA GLN A 237 -14.73 0.59 21.71
C GLN A 237 -13.28 1.03 22.02
N MET A 238 -12.92 2.29 21.78
CA MET A 238 -11.53 2.75 21.91
C MET A 238 -10.96 2.62 23.33
N ASP A 239 -11.77 2.85 24.37
CA ASP A 239 -11.33 2.71 25.76
C ASP A 239 -11.20 1.24 26.18
N GLU A 240 -12.09 0.38 25.71
CA GLU A 240 -11.98 -1.07 25.88
C GLU A 240 -10.74 -1.62 25.15
N ALA A 241 -10.42 -1.11 23.96
CA ALA A 241 -9.20 -1.46 23.24
C ALA A 241 -7.94 -1.05 24.03
N ARG A 242 -7.96 0.11 24.71
CA ARG A 242 -6.86 0.53 25.61
C ARG A 242 -6.69 -0.43 26.79
N ALA A 243 -7.78 -0.83 27.43
CA ALA A 243 -7.73 -1.79 28.53
C ALA A 243 -7.20 -3.16 28.06
N LEU A 244 -7.76 -3.68 26.96
CA LEU A 244 -7.38 -4.97 26.40
C LEU A 244 -5.92 -5.00 25.93
N ALA A 245 -5.39 -3.88 25.40
CA ALA A 245 -3.98 -3.80 25.03
C ALA A 245 -3.04 -4.05 26.23
N GLY A 246 -3.41 -3.58 27.43
CA GLY A 246 -2.67 -3.86 28.66
C GLY A 246 -2.66 -5.33 29.05
N GLU A 247 -3.76 -6.04 28.80
CA GLU A 247 -3.90 -7.47 29.10
C GLU A 247 -3.15 -8.36 28.11
N LEU A 248 -3.16 -8.01 26.82
CA LEU A 248 -2.53 -8.80 25.75
C LEU A 248 -1.00 -8.71 25.73
N GLY A 249 -0.41 -7.77 26.49
CA GLY A 249 1.04 -7.57 26.50
C GLY A 249 1.59 -7.01 25.18
N VAL A 250 0.78 -6.28 24.40
CA VAL A 250 1.28 -5.57 23.21
C VAL A 250 2.17 -4.40 23.63
N ASP A 251 3.19 -4.10 22.83
CA ASP A 251 4.16 -3.06 23.16
C ASP A 251 3.63 -1.64 22.86
N SER A 252 2.66 -1.50 21.96
CA SER A 252 1.97 -0.24 21.68
C SER A 252 0.61 -0.41 20.99
N LEU A 253 -0.34 0.47 21.29
CA LEU A 253 -1.62 0.62 20.59
C LEU A 253 -1.64 1.93 19.79
N VAL A 254 -2.00 1.86 18.51
CA VAL A 254 -2.05 3.00 17.60
C VAL A 254 -3.40 3.09 16.92
N PHE A 255 -4.13 4.16 17.22
CA PHE A 255 -5.36 4.50 16.51
C PHE A 255 -5.04 5.17 15.16
N LYS A 256 -5.65 4.67 14.08
CA LYS A 256 -5.45 5.12 12.70
C LYS A 256 -6.72 5.77 12.16
N LYS A 257 -6.52 6.74 11.28
CA LYS A 257 -7.58 7.30 10.44
C LYS A 257 -7.98 6.29 9.36
N VAL A 258 -9.25 6.27 8.98
CA VAL A 258 -9.75 5.51 7.82
C VAL A 258 -9.01 5.96 6.56
N ASP A 259 -8.74 4.99 5.68
CA ASP A 259 -8.11 5.22 4.39
C ASP A 259 -8.96 4.57 3.29
N PHE A 260 -9.30 5.34 2.26
CA PHE A 260 -10.04 4.84 1.11
C PHE A 260 -9.09 4.48 -0.03
N PRO A 261 -9.44 3.50 -0.88
CA PRO A 261 -8.77 3.26 -2.15
C PRO A 261 -8.67 4.54 -2.99
N HIS A 262 -7.55 4.74 -3.70
CA HIS A 262 -7.40 5.91 -4.56
C HIS A 262 -8.32 5.83 -5.78
N GLY A 263 -8.84 6.99 -6.20
CA GLY A 263 -9.71 7.09 -7.37
C GLY A 263 -11.18 6.80 -7.06
N GLU A 264 -11.49 6.35 -5.85
CA GLU A 264 -12.87 6.21 -5.39
C GLU A 264 -13.30 7.50 -4.69
N ASN A 265 -14.40 8.10 -5.15
CA ASN A 265 -15.03 9.28 -4.54
C ASN A 265 -16.48 8.95 -4.14
N ASP A 266 -16.66 7.82 -3.46
CA ASP A 266 -17.97 7.37 -3.02
C ASP A 266 -18.32 7.98 -1.65
N LEU A 267 -19.09 9.07 -1.68
CA LEU A 267 -19.54 9.77 -0.47
C LEU A 267 -20.39 8.89 0.44
N ALA A 268 -21.15 7.93 -0.10
CA ALA A 268 -21.95 7.02 0.72
C ALA A 268 -21.04 6.03 1.46
N GLU A 269 -20.00 5.51 0.80
CA GLU A 269 -19.00 4.66 1.44
C GLU A 269 -18.20 5.44 2.50
N ALA A 270 -17.88 6.71 2.25
CA ALA A 270 -17.26 7.57 3.26
C ALA A 270 -18.17 7.77 4.49
N GLU A 271 -19.45 8.11 4.29
CA GLU A 271 -20.43 8.28 5.36
C GLU A 271 -20.66 7.00 6.18
N ARG A 272 -20.49 5.84 5.53
CA ARG A 272 -20.59 4.53 6.17
C ARG A 272 -19.45 4.29 7.17
N TRP A 273 -18.20 4.61 6.82
CA TRP A 273 -17.03 4.20 7.60
C TRP A 273 -16.45 5.30 8.49
N LEU A 274 -16.61 6.58 8.14
CA LEU A 274 -15.97 7.67 8.87
C LEU A 274 -16.54 7.84 10.29
N PRO A 275 -15.67 7.97 11.31
CA PRO A 275 -16.10 8.16 12.70
C PRO A 275 -16.90 9.46 12.89
N ARG A 276 -17.84 9.45 13.84
CA ARG A 276 -18.70 10.60 14.16
C ARG A 276 -18.40 11.21 15.53
N GLN A 277 -17.97 10.38 16.48
CA GLN A 277 -17.70 10.78 17.86
C GLN A 277 -16.26 11.28 18.03
N HIS A 278 -15.36 10.88 17.13
CA HIS A 278 -13.94 11.24 17.18
C HIS A 278 -13.45 11.97 15.91
N PRO A 279 -13.79 13.28 15.74
CA PRO A 279 -13.42 14.06 14.57
C PRO A 279 -11.91 14.21 14.37
N GLU A 280 -11.08 14.03 15.41
CA GLU A 280 -9.62 14.03 15.32
C GLU A 280 -9.07 12.91 14.42
N TYR A 281 -9.82 11.81 14.25
CA TYR A 281 -9.48 10.72 13.34
C TYR A 281 -10.03 10.91 11.92
N LEU A 282 -10.68 12.04 11.63
CA LEU A 282 -11.05 12.41 10.27
C LEU A 282 -9.85 12.97 9.51
N ARG A 283 -9.84 12.73 8.21
CA ARG A 283 -8.96 13.41 7.26
C ARG A 283 -9.64 14.67 6.77
N THR A 284 -8.84 15.67 6.39
CA THR A 284 -9.36 16.88 5.74
C THR A 284 -10.01 16.57 4.39
N ASP A 285 -9.40 15.65 3.64
CA ASP A 285 -9.99 15.06 2.42
C ASP A 285 -9.93 13.53 2.58
N PRO A 286 -11.09 12.82 2.56
CA PRO A 286 -11.12 11.38 2.75
C PRO A 286 -10.58 10.59 1.55
N PHE A 287 -10.68 11.13 0.33
CA PHE A 287 -10.35 10.41 -0.91
C PHE A 287 -9.02 10.83 -1.51
N ASN A 288 -8.68 12.12 -1.38
CA ASN A 288 -7.38 12.60 -1.81
C ASN A 288 -6.39 12.53 -0.66
N LYS A 289 -5.27 11.86 -0.92
CA LYS A 289 -4.11 11.89 -0.02
C LYS A 289 -3.08 12.79 -0.67
N PRO A 290 -3.20 14.13 -0.57
CA PRO A 290 -2.01 14.92 -0.76
C PRO A 290 -1.08 14.46 0.37
N TYR A 291 0.01 13.74 0.06
CA TYR A 291 1.12 13.70 1.00
C TYR A 291 1.46 15.17 1.24
N GLN A 292 1.06 15.71 2.40
CA GLN A 292 1.15 17.13 2.70
C GLN A 292 2.60 17.49 3.00
N GLU A 293 3.41 17.49 1.96
CA GLU A 293 4.76 17.99 1.92
C GLU A 293 4.77 18.89 0.67
N ASP A 294 4.36 20.16 0.87
CA ASP A 294 4.25 21.35 -0.02
C ASP A 294 3.52 21.27 -1.37
N GLY A 295 3.09 20.07 -1.80
CA GLY A 295 2.40 19.87 -3.06
C GLY A 295 3.27 20.11 -4.29
N GLN A 296 4.60 20.07 -4.13
CA GLN A 296 5.56 20.24 -5.24
C GLN A 296 6.04 18.92 -5.81
N VAL A 297 6.32 17.89 -5.00
CA VAL A 297 6.86 16.59 -5.45
C VAL A 297 6.33 15.42 -4.62
N CYS A 298 6.27 14.23 -5.21
CA CYS A 298 6.03 12.98 -4.47
C CYS A 298 7.36 12.36 -4.02
N TRP A 299 7.63 12.37 -2.71
CA TRP A 299 8.87 11.84 -2.13
C TRP A 299 9.07 10.34 -2.37
N ARG A 300 7.99 9.56 -2.57
CA ARG A 300 8.06 8.11 -2.79
C ARG A 300 8.90 7.74 -4.00
N LEU A 301 8.87 8.56 -5.05
CA LEU A 301 9.67 8.36 -6.25
C LEU A 301 11.20 8.48 -6.02
N TRP A 302 11.63 8.91 -4.82
CA TRP A 302 13.02 9.01 -4.42
C TRP A 302 13.35 8.11 -3.21
N ARG A 303 12.47 8.02 -2.22
CA ARG A 303 12.76 7.33 -0.94
C ARG A 303 12.39 5.85 -0.96
N THR A 304 11.31 5.49 -1.67
CA THR A 304 10.67 4.18 -1.56
C THR A 304 10.68 3.40 -2.87
N ALA A 305 10.66 2.09 -2.75
CA ALA A 305 10.29 1.18 -3.83
C ALA A 305 9.45 0.03 -3.29
N VAL A 306 8.58 -0.52 -4.13
CA VAL A 306 7.72 -1.67 -3.85
C VAL A 306 8.05 -2.78 -4.82
N VAL A 307 8.20 -3.99 -4.33
CA VAL A 307 8.30 -5.20 -5.14
C VAL A 307 7.12 -6.10 -4.81
N ASN A 308 6.33 -6.45 -5.81
CA ASN A 308 5.23 -7.38 -5.67
C ASN A 308 5.73 -8.83 -5.67
N TRP A 309 4.90 -9.76 -5.21
CA TRP A 309 5.28 -11.18 -5.04
C TRP A 309 5.83 -11.82 -6.32
N ASP A 310 5.35 -11.40 -7.49
CA ASP A 310 5.73 -11.94 -8.80
C ASP A 310 6.98 -11.28 -9.39
N GLY A 311 7.65 -10.38 -8.66
CA GLY A 311 8.84 -9.64 -9.10
C GLY A 311 8.55 -8.28 -9.76
N GLY A 312 7.26 -7.94 -9.95
CA GLY A 312 6.85 -6.63 -10.45
C GLY A 312 7.33 -5.48 -9.55
N PHE A 313 7.98 -4.49 -10.13
CA PHE A 313 8.61 -3.39 -9.41
C PHE A 313 7.83 -2.09 -9.58
N ALA A 314 7.31 -1.52 -8.51
CA ALA A 314 6.51 -0.30 -8.53
C ALA A 314 7.11 0.81 -7.63
N PRO A 315 6.84 2.10 -7.92
CA PRO A 315 7.22 3.21 -7.05
C PRO A 315 6.41 3.32 -5.76
N CYS A 316 5.23 2.69 -5.70
CA CYS A 316 4.29 2.82 -4.59
C CYS A 316 3.33 1.63 -4.55
N CYS A 317 2.90 1.26 -3.34
CA CYS A 317 1.95 0.18 -3.10
C CYS A 317 0.54 0.45 -3.63
N TYR A 318 0.24 1.68 -4.05
CA TYR A 318 -1.05 2.02 -4.67
C TYR A 318 -1.13 1.63 -6.15
N LEU A 319 -0.01 1.31 -6.79
CA LEU A 319 -0.01 0.74 -8.13
C LEU A 319 -0.12 -0.78 -7.98
N THR A 320 -1.35 -1.26 -7.87
CA THR A 320 -1.66 -2.66 -7.58
C THR A 320 -1.62 -3.54 -8.82
N ASP A 321 -1.80 -2.96 -10.00
CA ASP A 321 -1.96 -3.71 -11.24
C ASP A 321 -0.62 -4.00 -11.90
N LYS A 322 -0.47 -5.21 -12.45
CA LYS A 322 0.77 -5.63 -13.09
C LYS A 322 1.15 -4.74 -14.29
N THR A 323 0.16 -4.21 -15.01
CA THR A 323 0.37 -3.29 -16.14
C THR A 323 0.98 -1.95 -15.72
N GLN A 324 0.85 -1.59 -14.44
CA GLN A 324 1.38 -0.35 -13.87
C GLN A 324 2.80 -0.50 -13.32
N ASP A 325 3.37 -1.72 -13.32
CA ASP A 325 4.72 -1.96 -12.83
C ASP A 325 5.76 -1.21 -13.68
N PHE A 326 6.75 -0.65 -13.00
CA PHE A 326 7.84 0.13 -13.61
C PHE A 326 8.93 -0.75 -14.20
N GLY A 327 8.97 -2.03 -13.82
CA GLY A 327 9.86 -3.05 -14.38
C GLY A 327 9.62 -4.39 -13.70
N ASP A 328 10.44 -5.38 -14.04
CA ASP A 328 10.35 -6.73 -13.49
C ASP A 328 11.73 -7.22 -13.05
N LEU A 329 11.86 -7.56 -11.76
CA LEU A 329 13.12 -8.00 -11.15
C LEU A 329 13.51 -9.44 -11.47
N ASN A 330 12.65 -10.21 -12.14
CA ASN A 330 13.02 -11.51 -12.69
C ASN A 330 14.01 -11.38 -13.86
N VAL A 331 13.98 -10.26 -14.57
CA VAL A 331 14.76 -10.04 -15.80
C VAL A 331 15.64 -8.79 -15.76
N SER A 332 15.49 -7.93 -14.76
CA SER A 332 16.26 -6.69 -14.62
C SER A 332 16.77 -6.49 -13.19
N SER A 333 17.88 -5.77 -13.05
CA SER A 333 18.39 -5.37 -11.74
C SER A 333 17.63 -4.16 -11.18
N VAL A 334 17.68 -4.00 -9.85
CA VAL A 334 17.14 -2.84 -9.15
C VAL A 334 17.70 -1.53 -9.74
N LYS A 335 19.00 -1.52 -10.04
CA LYS A 335 19.69 -0.32 -10.55
C LYS A 335 19.19 0.10 -11.94
N GLU A 336 18.90 -0.87 -12.80
CA GLU A 336 18.37 -0.61 -14.16
C GLU A 336 16.97 -0.03 -14.08
N ILE A 337 16.07 -0.65 -13.31
CA ILE A 337 14.69 -0.18 -13.17
C ILE A 337 14.65 1.21 -12.52
N TRP A 338 15.43 1.45 -11.46
CA TRP A 338 15.35 2.67 -10.64
C TRP A 338 15.60 3.99 -11.38
N ASN A 339 16.24 3.95 -12.56
CA ASN A 339 16.48 5.10 -13.42
C ASN A 339 16.01 4.89 -14.86
N ASN A 340 15.09 3.94 -15.10
CA ASN A 340 14.50 3.75 -16.41
C ASN A 340 13.52 4.87 -16.81
N ASP A 341 12.93 4.74 -17.99
CA ASP A 341 12.03 5.75 -18.56
C ASP A 341 10.77 5.97 -17.71
N LYS A 342 10.17 4.91 -17.15
CA LYS A 342 9.00 5.03 -16.28
C LYS A 342 9.32 5.83 -15.00
N TYR A 343 10.42 5.53 -14.32
CA TYR A 343 10.86 6.28 -13.14
C TYR A 343 11.22 7.73 -13.45
N THR A 344 12.00 7.95 -14.51
CA THR A 344 12.45 9.30 -14.88
C THR A 344 11.31 10.16 -15.42
N THR A 345 10.28 9.55 -16.01
CA THR A 345 9.00 10.19 -16.39
C THR A 345 8.18 10.53 -15.16
N ALA A 346 7.99 9.59 -14.22
CA ALA A 346 7.25 9.84 -12.98
C ALA A 346 7.85 10.99 -12.17
N ARG A 347 9.18 11.04 -12.04
CA ARG A 347 9.88 12.15 -11.36
C ARG A 347 9.75 13.47 -12.13
N ALA A 348 9.61 13.42 -13.46
CA ALA A 348 9.46 14.60 -14.30
C ALA A 348 8.05 15.20 -14.30
N LEU A 349 7.02 14.43 -13.94
CA LEU A 349 5.64 14.91 -13.85
C LEU A 349 5.49 16.21 -13.03
N TYR A 350 6.37 16.38 -12.05
CA TYR A 350 6.40 17.53 -11.14
C TYR A 350 7.17 18.75 -11.67
N LYS A 351 7.81 18.66 -12.85
CA LYS A 351 8.42 19.80 -13.54
C LYS A 351 7.38 20.57 -14.33
N LYS A 352 7.52 21.91 -14.36
CA LYS A 352 6.58 22.81 -15.03
C LYS A 352 6.44 22.52 -16.52
N ASP A 353 7.57 22.35 -17.21
CA ASP A 353 7.61 22.30 -18.68
C ASP A 353 7.72 20.87 -19.22
N PHE A 354 7.52 19.86 -18.37
CA PHE A 354 7.51 18.47 -18.81
C PHE A 354 6.11 18.09 -19.31
N VAL A 355 6.04 17.38 -20.42
CA VAL A 355 4.82 16.78 -20.95
C VAL A 355 5.07 15.28 -21.06
N PRO A 356 4.32 14.43 -20.32
CA PRO A 356 4.43 12.99 -20.47
C PRO A 356 3.96 12.59 -21.88
N THR A 357 4.65 11.65 -22.50
CA THR A 357 4.30 11.09 -23.82
C THR A 357 3.67 9.71 -23.72
N GLU A 358 3.79 9.07 -22.56
CA GLU A 358 3.28 7.74 -22.27
C GLU A 358 2.54 7.77 -20.94
N TRP A 359 1.52 6.94 -20.83
CA TRP A 359 0.82 6.78 -19.57
C TRP A 359 1.64 5.95 -18.59
N ILE A 360 1.65 6.43 -17.35
CA ILE A 360 2.19 5.73 -16.19
C ILE A 360 1.18 5.88 -15.06
N GLY A 361 1.01 4.86 -14.21
CA GLY A 361 0.00 4.88 -13.14
C GLY A 361 0.13 6.05 -12.14
N CYS A 362 1.30 6.70 -12.08
CA CYS A 362 1.46 7.93 -11.30
C CYS A 362 0.62 9.11 -11.79
N LEU A 363 0.14 9.11 -13.04
CA LEU A 363 -0.74 10.15 -13.59
C LEU A 363 -2.11 10.16 -12.91
N ASP A 364 -2.63 9.02 -12.48
CA ASP A 364 -3.96 8.94 -11.85
C ASP A 364 -3.90 9.04 -10.33
N CYS A 365 -2.68 9.11 -9.78
CA CYS A 365 -2.47 9.20 -8.35
C CYS A 365 -2.91 10.57 -7.79
N SER A 366 -3.73 10.55 -6.73
CA SER A 366 -4.20 11.78 -6.05
C SER A 366 -3.06 12.72 -5.60
N VAL A 367 -1.85 12.18 -5.37
CA VAL A 367 -0.66 12.95 -5.02
C VAL A 367 -0.22 13.84 -6.17
N TYR A 368 -0.16 13.27 -7.37
CA TYR A 368 0.18 14.02 -8.57
C TYR A 368 -0.98 14.96 -8.94
N GLN A 369 -2.22 14.47 -8.95
CA GLN A 369 -3.42 15.27 -9.26
C GLN A 369 -3.57 16.50 -8.34
N GLY A 370 -3.25 16.35 -7.05
CA GLY A 370 -3.22 17.47 -6.08
C GLY A 370 -2.01 18.40 -6.19
N SER A 371 -0.99 18.05 -6.99
CA SER A 371 0.25 18.82 -7.11
C SER A 371 0.05 20.15 -7.86
N ARG A 372 1.01 21.08 -7.70
CA ARG A 372 1.03 22.33 -8.49
C ARG A 372 1.27 22.06 -9.97
N ALA A 373 1.98 20.99 -10.31
CA ALA A 373 2.29 20.65 -11.70
C ALA A 373 1.04 20.17 -12.44
N ALA A 374 0.28 19.24 -11.86
CA ALA A 374 -0.98 18.76 -12.46
C ALA A 374 -2.00 19.89 -12.64
N ARG A 375 -2.24 20.71 -11.60
CA ARG A 375 -3.17 21.84 -11.69
C ARG A 375 -2.85 22.86 -12.78
N ARG A 376 -1.56 23.05 -13.11
CA ARG A 376 -1.13 23.93 -14.19
C ARG A 376 -1.23 23.27 -15.55
N ARG A 377 -0.92 21.98 -15.64
CA ARG A 377 -0.94 21.21 -16.89
C ARG A 377 -2.36 20.91 -17.36
N GLY A 378 -3.30 20.74 -16.44
CA GLY A 378 -4.63 20.23 -16.74
C GLY A 378 -4.67 18.70 -16.85
N PRO A 379 -5.84 18.12 -17.19
CA PRO A 379 -5.99 16.69 -17.38
C PRO A 379 -5.13 16.21 -18.56
N VAL A 380 -4.54 15.03 -18.41
CA VAL A 380 -3.70 14.38 -19.42
C VAL A 380 -4.31 13.01 -19.67
N ASP A 381 -4.94 12.83 -20.83
CA ASP A 381 -5.44 11.53 -21.23
C ASP A 381 -4.42 10.86 -22.15
N LEU A 382 -3.73 9.87 -21.59
CA LEU A 382 -2.75 9.04 -22.29
C LEU A 382 -3.09 7.56 -22.15
N HIS A 383 -4.28 7.24 -21.61
CA HIS A 383 -4.68 5.85 -21.49
C HIS A 383 -4.68 5.22 -22.88
N PRO A 384 -4.09 4.03 -23.03
CA PRO A 384 -4.23 3.31 -24.29
C PRO A 384 -5.72 3.10 -24.55
N GLU A 385 -6.20 3.49 -25.74
CA GLU A 385 -7.60 3.28 -26.07
C GLU A 385 -7.94 1.80 -25.88
N PRO A 386 -9.07 1.47 -25.20
CA PRO A 386 -9.44 0.09 -25.00
C PRO A 386 -9.56 -0.58 -26.37
N VAL A 387 -8.86 -1.71 -26.54
CA VAL A 387 -9.01 -2.52 -27.75
C VAL A 387 -10.45 -3.05 -27.77
N VAL A 388 -11.31 -2.39 -28.53
CA VAL A 388 -12.66 -2.87 -28.79
C VAL A 388 -12.52 -4.08 -29.70
N LEU A 389 -12.47 -5.27 -29.10
CA LEU A 389 -12.69 -6.52 -29.82
C LEU A 389 -14.12 -6.50 -30.34
N GLN A 390 -14.31 -6.03 -31.57
CA GLN A 390 -15.52 -6.32 -32.33
C GLN A 390 -15.56 -7.82 -32.56
N VAL A 391 -16.30 -8.53 -31.71
CA VAL A 391 -16.68 -9.91 -31.96
C VAL A 391 -17.70 -9.88 -33.10
N ASN A 392 -17.20 -9.84 -34.34
CA ASN A 392 -18.03 -9.86 -35.55
C ASN A 392 -18.65 -11.26 -35.73
N GLY A 393 -19.76 -11.49 -35.05
CA GLY A 393 -20.73 -12.52 -35.37
C GLY A 393 -21.71 -12.06 -36.44
N ALA A 394 -21.23 -11.68 -37.64
CA ALA A 394 -22.08 -11.55 -38.82
C ALA A 394 -21.22 -11.59 -40.10
N LYS A 395 -21.50 -12.58 -40.97
CA LYS A 395 -20.86 -12.77 -42.28
C LYS A 395 -21.02 -11.53 -43.18
N PRO A 396 -20.04 -11.22 -44.04
CA PRO A 396 -20.23 -10.18 -45.06
C PRO A 396 -21.17 -10.71 -46.14
N VAL A 397 -22.35 -10.09 -46.28
CA VAL A 397 -23.16 -10.24 -47.50
C VAL A 397 -22.65 -9.24 -48.52
N ASN A 398 -21.96 -9.77 -49.51
CA ASN A 398 -21.49 -9.07 -50.69
C ASN A 398 -22.69 -8.78 -51.61
N LYS A 399 -23.00 -7.51 -51.90
CA LYS A 399 -23.79 -7.13 -53.08
C LYS A 399 -23.20 -5.87 -53.71
N ASN A 400 -22.49 -6.08 -54.82
CA ASN A 400 -22.19 -5.06 -55.82
C ASN A 400 -23.48 -4.69 -56.59
N GLY A 401 -23.65 -3.40 -56.88
CA GLY A 401 -24.63 -2.86 -57.84
C GLY A 401 -24.83 -1.34 -57.68
N PRO A 402 -24.57 -0.50 -58.70
CA PRO A 402 -24.35 0.94 -58.55
C PRO A 402 -25.61 1.81 -58.79
N ASN A 403 -25.53 3.06 -58.32
CA ASN A 403 -26.33 4.24 -58.66
C ASN A 403 -27.84 4.19 -58.36
N ASP A 404 -28.34 5.09 -57.52
CA ASP A 404 -28.92 6.34 -58.04
C ASP A 404 -29.26 7.33 -56.90
N ALA A 405 -29.08 8.61 -57.20
CA ALA A 405 -29.51 9.71 -56.36
C ALA A 405 -30.96 10.05 -56.69
N SER A 406 -31.84 10.14 -55.69
CA SER A 406 -32.90 11.15 -55.55
C SER A 406 -34.05 10.67 -54.66
N LYS A 407 -34.65 11.65 -53.98
CA LYS A 407 -35.96 11.64 -53.30
C LYS A 407 -35.97 11.32 -51.80
N LEU A 408 -35.88 12.40 -51.01
CA LEU A 408 -36.83 12.69 -49.92
C LEU A 408 -38.25 12.76 -50.52
N PRO A 409 -39.35 12.41 -49.81
CA PRO A 409 -39.70 13.02 -48.51
C PRO A 409 -40.43 12.08 -47.52
N GLY A 410 -40.77 12.60 -46.34
CA GLY A 410 -41.90 12.08 -45.57
C GLY A 410 -41.65 11.94 -44.08
N SER A 411 -42.11 12.96 -43.35
CA SER A 411 -42.35 12.95 -41.91
C SER A 411 -43.17 11.75 -41.43
N GLU A 412 -42.85 11.21 -40.27
CA GLU A 412 -43.85 10.94 -39.22
C GLU A 412 -43.18 10.72 -37.86
N ARG A 413 -43.51 11.60 -36.91
CA ARG A 413 -43.34 11.39 -35.48
C ARG A 413 -44.55 10.57 -35.01
N VAL A 414 -44.35 9.50 -34.26
CA VAL A 414 -45.40 8.90 -33.43
C VAL A 414 -44.86 8.69 -32.02
N TYR A 415 -45.55 9.32 -31.06
CA TYR A 415 -45.44 9.13 -29.62
C TYR A 415 -46.48 8.10 -29.16
N ALA A 416 -46.34 7.69 -27.88
CA ALA A 416 -47.30 6.99 -26.99
C ALA A 416 -47.24 5.45 -27.04
N SER A 417 -47.49 4.69 -25.96
CA SER A 417 -47.59 4.93 -24.51
C SER A 417 -47.68 3.55 -23.83
N GLN A 418 -47.63 3.54 -22.50
CA GLN A 418 -47.68 2.41 -21.57
C GLN A 418 -48.90 1.46 -21.67
N ASN A 419 -48.71 0.31 -21.00
CA ASN A 419 -49.64 -0.73 -20.50
C ASN A 419 -49.55 -2.01 -21.34
N GLY A 420 -49.17 -3.18 -20.85
CA GLY A 420 -49.29 -3.74 -19.51
C GLY A 420 -50.24 -4.93 -19.58
N GLN A 421 -49.72 -6.16 -19.77
CA GLN A 421 -50.24 -7.38 -19.14
C GLN A 421 -49.36 -8.61 -19.37
N VAL A 422 -49.16 -9.27 -18.23
CA VAL A 422 -48.65 -10.60 -17.89
C VAL A 422 -48.94 -11.71 -18.90
N GLU A 423 -47.91 -12.49 -19.27
CA GLU A 423 -48.07 -13.93 -19.55
C GLU A 423 -46.89 -14.74 -19.00
N ASN A 424 -47.23 -15.82 -18.29
CA ASN A 424 -46.34 -16.80 -17.67
C ASN A 424 -45.73 -17.73 -18.72
N ILE A 425 -44.40 -17.90 -18.75
CA ILE A 425 -43.77 -19.08 -19.35
C ILE A 425 -42.61 -19.57 -18.47
N THR A 426 -42.92 -20.64 -17.73
CA THR A 426 -42.16 -21.86 -17.39
C THR A 426 -40.62 -21.87 -17.40
N LYS A 427 -40.10 -22.23 -16.21
CA LYS A 427 -38.82 -22.88 -15.85
C LYS A 427 -37.99 -23.48 -17.00
N ALA A 428 -36.74 -23.03 -17.11
CA ALA A 428 -35.63 -23.79 -17.70
C ALA A 428 -34.61 -24.16 -16.60
N LYS A 429 -34.10 -25.39 -16.70
CA LYS A 429 -33.34 -26.15 -15.72
C LYS A 429 -31.93 -25.61 -15.49
N THR A 430 -31.49 -25.70 -14.23
CA THR A 430 -30.12 -25.65 -13.74
C THR A 430 -29.31 -26.87 -14.21
N GLU A 431 -28.11 -26.64 -14.72
CA GLU A 431 -27.03 -27.63 -14.83
C GLU A 431 -25.93 -27.25 -13.81
N GLU A 432 -25.50 -28.23 -13.01
CA GLU A 432 -24.36 -28.12 -12.09
C GLU A 432 -23.03 -28.32 -12.84
N PRO A 433 -21.92 -27.66 -12.43
CA PRO A 433 -20.62 -27.83 -13.07
C PRO A 433 -19.81 -28.98 -12.45
N VAL A 434 -19.12 -29.72 -13.32
CA VAL A 434 -18.05 -30.70 -13.02
C VAL A 434 -16.78 -29.99 -12.56
#